data_AF-A0A949MQQ5-F1
#
_entry.id   AF-A0A949MQQ5-F1
#
_cell.length_a   1.000
_cell.length_b   1.000
_cell.length_c   1.000
_cell.angle_alpha   90.00
_cell.angle_beta   90.00
_cell.angle_gamma   90.00
#
_symmetry.space_group_name_H-M   'P 1'
#
loop_
_entity.id
_entity.type
_entity.pdbx_description
1 polymer ?
#
loop_
_entity_poly.entity_id
_entity_poly.type
_entity_poly.pdbx_seq_one_letter_code
_entity_poly.pdbx_strand_id
1 'polypeptide(L)'
;MAEQTKGTQVTLMVQVTHADRNGRPGPDGTLPGTLDRFSIHDGKVDSLASVQSHGVAIDTTSLLQWAGRAAPSDKIALISQGHGHGVDGIAGDTGMASMSGLQAAMKDGLKGTGHSKLDVLDFDRCLMGAAGVQSHFHDLAEHIVSSEEEEHNNGADFDAQKLSAPLSALLHKPEMTPSQLADSFIDSAASGANGKAEIGKTNGPNPHGGVDTLAHFDSTKYPQFAQNLDRLGSALARAAKNPQSREQIARIIAETEGFPEGQKMKGDGERDLKSFAEKLIDAANRGTLADKDQTIAHAAKHLLDAQQAMTPSYYGEKSSTRYDRFGGLSVFLPQGTIEEQAHSLTDIHRLAEGLDGEKAELVFANKEAWSRQVDSILASERETATPAAQKEIDRLQAAHLRVNKATTHDEVLKALKDFTDTARQLEEGNLDREETAAMSPQVAMRRQRLLDSTQVSGAQSWNDFVRKMAS
;
A
#
# COMPACT_ATOMS: atom_id res chain seq x y z
N MET A 1 2.34 25.85 17.19
CA MET A 1 3.53 24.99 17.32
C MET A 1 4.72 25.72 17.93
N ALA A 2 5.34 26.71 17.28
CA ALA A 2 6.57 27.34 17.79
C ALA A 2 6.50 27.81 19.26
N GLU A 3 5.50 28.61 19.66
CA GLU A 3 5.38 29.05 21.07
C GLU A 3 5.28 27.89 22.07
N GLN A 4 4.72 26.74 21.66
CA GLN A 4 4.61 25.56 22.55
C GLN A 4 5.96 24.86 22.79
N THR A 5 7.00 25.14 21.99
CA THR A 5 8.36 24.61 22.23
C THR A 5 9.15 25.41 23.27
N LYS A 6 8.58 26.53 23.77
CA LYS A 6 9.24 27.39 24.74
C LYS A 6 9.45 26.68 26.07
N GLY A 7 10.70 26.61 26.51
CA GLY A 7 11.07 25.93 27.75
C GLY A 7 10.91 24.40 27.72
N THR A 8 10.67 23.80 26.55
CA THR A 8 10.66 22.34 26.39
C THR A 8 12.04 21.86 25.93
N GLN A 9 12.33 20.58 26.18
CA GLN A 9 13.55 19.89 25.70
C GLN A 9 13.39 19.32 24.28
N VAL A 10 12.28 19.62 23.60
CA VAL A 10 11.91 19.04 22.31
C VAL A 10 12.27 20.02 21.20
N THR A 11 13.04 19.55 20.23
CA THR A 11 13.35 20.27 19.00
C THR A 11 12.66 19.60 17.83
N LEU A 12 11.91 20.36 17.03
CA LEU A 12 11.30 19.83 15.80
C LEU A 12 12.19 20.21 14.61
N MET A 13 12.64 19.20 13.86
CA MET A 13 13.43 19.37 12.65
C MET A 13 12.53 19.08 11.45
N VAL A 14 12.17 20.10 10.68
CA VAL A 14 11.15 20.01 9.63
C VAL A 14 11.81 20.17 8.26
N GLN A 15 11.42 19.32 7.32
CA GLN A 15 11.77 19.42 5.92
C GLN A 15 10.50 19.45 5.08
N VAL A 16 10.36 20.46 4.21
CA VAL A 16 9.24 20.61 3.30
C VAL A 16 9.76 20.55 1.88
N THR A 17 9.15 19.71 1.05
CA THR A 17 9.52 19.57 -0.35
C THR A 17 8.68 20.49 -1.22
N HIS A 18 9.31 21.11 -2.20
CA HIS A 18 8.68 21.93 -3.22
C HIS A 18 9.09 21.39 -4.61
N ALA A 19 8.19 20.68 -5.28
CA ALA A 19 8.45 20.25 -6.66
C ALA A 19 8.37 21.42 -7.64
N ASP A 20 9.33 21.49 -8.56
CA ASP A 20 9.16 22.25 -9.80
C ASP A 20 8.29 21.43 -10.75
N ARG A 21 6.98 21.66 -10.68
CA ARG A 21 5.98 20.98 -11.51
C ARG A 21 6.14 21.24 -13.02
N ASN A 22 6.98 22.19 -13.41
CA ASN A 22 7.31 22.46 -14.81
C ASN A 22 8.65 21.84 -15.24
N GLY A 23 9.39 21.26 -14.30
CA GLY A 23 10.68 20.63 -14.55
C GLY A 23 10.55 19.28 -15.23
N ARG A 24 11.52 18.94 -16.09
CA ARG A 24 11.59 17.60 -16.68
C ARG A 24 12.08 16.61 -15.63
N PRO A 25 11.43 15.43 -15.47
CA PRO A 25 11.96 14.38 -14.62
C PRO A 25 13.39 13.99 -15.03
N GLY A 26 14.21 13.66 -14.03
CA GLY A 26 15.54 13.09 -14.22
C GLY A 26 15.49 11.67 -14.81
N PRO A 27 16.64 11.10 -15.19
CA PRO A 27 16.75 9.75 -15.76
C PRO A 27 16.20 8.63 -14.85
N ASP A 28 16.09 8.89 -13.55
CA ASP A 28 15.55 7.99 -12.52
C ASP A 28 14.09 8.30 -12.14
N GLY A 29 13.44 9.22 -12.88
CA GLY A 29 12.07 9.64 -12.62
C GLY A 29 11.91 10.66 -11.48
N THR A 30 13.02 11.14 -10.88
CA THR A 30 12.94 12.19 -9.85
C THR A 30 12.53 13.52 -10.47
N LEU A 31 11.60 14.22 -9.83
CA LEU A 31 11.26 15.58 -10.25
C LEU A 31 12.24 16.56 -9.62
N PRO A 32 12.76 17.54 -10.38
CA PRO A 32 13.54 18.62 -9.79
C PRO A 32 12.66 19.36 -8.78
N GLY A 33 13.24 19.67 -7.62
CA GLY A 33 12.55 20.40 -6.57
C GLY A 33 13.53 20.92 -5.53
N THR A 34 13.04 21.70 -4.59
CA THR A 34 13.82 22.18 -3.45
C THR A 34 13.27 21.64 -2.15
N LEU A 35 14.13 21.56 -1.14
CA LEU A 35 13.78 21.21 0.23
C LEU A 35 14.03 22.42 1.11
N ASP A 36 12.99 22.93 1.75
CA ASP A 36 13.11 23.96 2.77
C ASP A 36 13.23 23.30 4.14
N ARG A 37 14.23 23.74 4.92
CA ARG A 37 14.51 23.19 6.25
C ARG A 37 14.30 24.20 7.34
N PHE A 38 13.60 23.77 8.39
CA PHE A 38 13.29 24.55 9.57
C PHE A 38 13.72 23.81 10.83
N SER A 39 14.23 24.57 11.81
CA SER A 39 14.31 24.12 13.19
C SER A 39 13.28 24.90 14.01
N ILE A 40 12.50 24.20 14.81
CA ILE A 40 11.52 24.80 15.71
C ILE A 40 11.88 24.42 17.14
N HIS A 41 12.34 25.40 17.92
CA HIS A 41 12.73 25.23 19.30
C HIS A 41 12.62 26.56 20.07
N ASP A 42 12.39 26.48 21.38
CA ASP A 42 12.34 27.62 22.29
C ASP A 42 11.49 28.81 21.80
N GLY A 43 10.28 28.55 21.27
CA GLY A 43 9.39 29.60 20.79
C GLY A 43 9.71 30.14 19.39
N LYS A 44 10.74 29.63 18.72
CA LYS A 44 11.26 30.18 17.46
C LYS A 44 11.16 29.19 16.30
N VAL A 45 11.08 29.75 15.09
CA VAL A 45 11.21 29.02 13.83
C VAL A 45 12.41 29.61 13.11
N ASP A 46 13.47 28.84 12.99
CA ASP A 46 14.66 29.22 12.24
C ASP A 46 14.61 28.56 10.86
N SER A 47 14.53 29.38 9.80
CA SER A 47 14.72 28.93 8.42
C SER A 47 16.22 28.79 8.16
N LEU A 48 16.65 27.59 7.77
CA LEU A 48 18.08 27.25 7.78
C LEU A 48 18.66 27.23 6.37
N ALA A 49 18.06 26.49 5.44
CA ALA A 49 18.45 26.48 4.04
C ALA A 49 17.35 25.91 3.14
N SER A 50 17.29 26.41 1.90
CA SER A 50 16.68 25.72 0.76
C SER A 50 17.77 24.95 0.02
N VAL A 51 17.65 23.63 -0.07
CA VAL A 51 18.60 22.77 -0.79
C VAL A 51 17.93 22.08 -1.96
N GLN A 52 18.72 21.60 -2.93
CA GLN A 52 18.17 20.80 -4.02
C GLN A 52 17.66 19.46 -3.48
N SER A 53 16.46 19.07 -3.89
CA SER A 53 15.93 17.72 -3.69
C SER A 53 16.64 16.74 -4.61
N HIS A 54 16.95 15.56 -4.08
CA HIS A 54 17.50 14.43 -4.81
C HIS A 54 16.58 13.20 -4.75
N GLY A 55 15.33 13.39 -4.34
CA GLY A 55 14.31 12.35 -4.28
C GLY A 55 14.16 11.77 -2.87
N VAL A 56 12.98 11.21 -2.62
CA VAL A 56 12.48 10.87 -1.27
C VAL A 56 13.49 10.10 -0.40
N ALA A 57 14.16 9.08 -0.94
CA ALA A 57 15.13 8.28 -0.18
C ALA A 57 16.39 9.08 0.20
N ILE A 58 17.00 9.78 -0.76
CA ILE A 58 18.21 10.58 -0.51
C ILE A 58 17.89 11.74 0.45
N ASP A 59 16.73 12.36 0.27
CA ASP A 59 16.28 13.48 1.09
C ASP A 59 15.98 13.04 2.53
N THR A 60 15.46 11.82 2.72
CA THR A 60 15.28 11.21 4.06
C THR A 60 16.61 10.95 4.75
N THR A 61 17.59 10.41 4.02
CA THR A 61 18.96 10.20 4.53
C THR A 61 19.55 11.53 5.00
N SER A 62 19.44 12.55 4.15
CA SER A 62 19.97 13.89 4.39
C SER A 62 19.30 14.57 5.59
N LEU A 63 17.98 14.40 5.76
CA LEU A 63 17.21 14.92 6.89
C LEU A 63 17.71 14.33 8.21
N LEU A 64 17.77 13.00 8.34
CA LEU A 64 18.17 12.34 9.59
C LEU A 64 19.60 12.70 10.00
N GLN A 65 20.53 12.71 9.05
CA GLN A 65 21.91 13.09 9.29
C GLN A 65 22.06 14.54 9.73
N TRP A 66 21.30 15.44 9.09
CA TRP A 66 21.31 16.85 9.43
C TRP A 66 20.66 17.09 10.80
N ALA A 67 19.48 16.53 11.04
CA ALA A 67 18.77 16.63 12.30
C ALA A 67 19.63 16.13 13.48
N GLY A 68 20.22 14.94 13.36
CA GLY A 68 21.06 14.37 14.42
C GLY A 68 22.34 15.16 14.71
N ARG A 69 22.88 15.91 13.74
CA ARG A 69 24.02 16.81 13.97
C ARG A 69 23.61 18.16 14.55
N ALA A 70 22.50 18.72 14.06
CA ALA A 70 22.05 20.06 14.43
C ALA A 70 21.32 20.07 15.78
N ALA A 71 20.67 18.97 16.15
CA ALA A 71 19.95 18.80 17.40
C ALA A 71 20.18 17.37 17.96
N PRO A 72 21.37 17.07 18.50
CA PRO A 72 21.61 15.79 19.17
C PRO A 72 20.63 15.57 20.32
N SER A 73 20.11 14.35 20.45
CA SER A 73 19.08 14.03 21.44
C SER A 73 19.25 12.61 22.00
N ASP A 74 18.60 12.34 23.14
CA ASP A 74 18.53 10.98 23.71
C ASP A 74 17.49 10.12 23.00
N LYS A 75 16.52 10.76 22.34
CA LYS A 75 15.38 10.15 21.67
C LYS A 75 15.15 10.81 20.31
N ILE A 76 14.82 10.01 19.29
CA ILE A 76 14.54 10.51 17.94
C ILE A 76 13.28 9.87 17.38
N ALA A 77 12.36 10.71 16.91
CA ALA A 77 11.17 10.30 16.19
C ALA A 77 11.23 10.84 14.75
N LEU A 78 10.72 10.05 13.80
CA LEU A 78 10.53 10.48 12.41
C LEU A 78 9.04 10.41 12.07
N ILE A 79 8.51 11.52 11.56
CA ILE A 79 7.18 11.58 10.96
C ILE A 79 7.37 11.77 9.46
N SER A 80 6.80 10.88 8.66
CA SER A 80 6.93 10.90 7.21
C SER A 80 5.57 11.10 6.55
N GLN A 81 5.31 12.31 6.05
CA GLN A 81 4.05 12.68 5.43
C GLN A 81 4.10 12.63 3.89
N GLY A 82 3.06 12.11 3.25
CA GLY A 82 2.87 12.14 1.80
C GLY A 82 2.04 10.96 1.29
N HIS A 83 2.31 10.48 0.08
CA HIS A 83 1.63 9.29 -0.45
C HIS A 83 2.31 8.01 0.06
N GLY A 84 1.49 7.04 0.45
CA GLY A 84 1.90 5.67 0.74
C GLY A 84 1.23 4.72 -0.24
N HIS A 85 1.92 3.63 -0.53
CA HIS A 85 1.44 2.56 -1.41
C HIS A 85 1.69 1.20 -0.73
N GLY A 86 1.65 1.18 0.60
CA GLY A 86 2.03 0.03 1.42
C GLY A 86 3.42 -0.50 1.03
N VAL A 87 3.47 -1.79 0.70
CA VAL A 87 4.69 -2.51 0.31
C VAL A 87 5.34 -2.01 -0.98
N ASP A 88 4.60 -1.30 -1.84
CA ASP A 88 5.14 -0.78 -3.11
C ASP A 88 6.06 0.43 -2.94
N GLY A 89 5.99 1.10 -1.79
CA GLY A 89 6.80 2.28 -1.54
C GLY A 89 6.04 3.45 -0.95
N ILE A 90 6.76 4.56 -0.87
CA ILE A 90 6.21 5.88 -0.58
C ILE A 90 6.50 6.82 -1.75
N ALA A 91 5.64 7.82 -1.93
CA ALA A 91 5.84 8.87 -2.90
C ALA A 91 5.76 10.24 -2.25
N GLY A 92 6.47 11.19 -2.85
CA GLY A 92 6.39 12.60 -2.52
C GLY A 92 6.52 13.43 -3.79
N ASP A 93 6.49 14.73 -3.62
CA ASP A 93 6.57 15.71 -4.71
C ASP A 93 7.78 15.51 -5.63
N THR A 94 8.88 14.95 -5.13
CA THR A 94 10.14 14.79 -5.88
C THR A 94 10.43 13.36 -6.32
N GLY A 95 9.45 12.46 -6.23
CA GLY A 95 9.52 11.11 -6.76
C GLY A 95 9.08 10.03 -5.77
N MET A 96 9.51 8.80 -6.02
CA MET A 96 9.17 7.62 -5.24
C MET A 96 10.38 7.02 -4.54
N ALA A 97 10.13 6.28 -3.46
CA ALA A 97 11.09 5.37 -2.83
C ALA A 97 10.42 4.02 -2.59
N SER A 98 11.08 2.93 -3.00
CA SER A 98 10.68 1.58 -2.59
C SER A 98 10.88 1.39 -1.09
N MET A 99 10.23 0.38 -0.50
CA MET A 99 10.42 0.04 0.92
C MET A 99 11.88 -0.25 1.26
N SER A 100 12.58 -1.04 0.44
CA SER A 100 14.00 -1.33 0.62
C SER A 100 14.90 -0.10 0.45
N GLY A 101 14.58 0.78 -0.51
CA GLY A 101 15.28 2.05 -0.70
C GLY A 101 15.12 2.99 0.49
N LEU A 102 13.90 3.10 1.03
CA LEU A 102 13.61 3.89 2.22
C LEU A 102 14.28 3.30 3.46
N GLN A 103 14.22 1.98 3.66
CA GLN A 103 14.90 1.28 4.75
C GLN A 103 16.40 1.55 4.74
N ALA A 104 17.05 1.42 3.57
CA ALA A 104 18.46 1.72 3.40
C ALA A 104 18.77 3.19 3.70
N ALA A 105 17.96 4.11 3.17
CA ALA A 105 18.09 5.54 3.42
C ALA A 105 17.99 5.91 4.91
N MET A 106 17.05 5.34 5.64
CA MET A 106 16.91 5.58 7.08
C MET A 106 18.10 5.03 7.86
N LYS A 107 18.55 3.81 7.54
CA LYS A 107 19.73 3.21 8.15
C LYS A 107 20.99 4.04 7.92
N ASP A 108 21.18 4.56 6.72
CA ASP A 108 22.29 5.44 6.38
C ASP A 108 22.13 6.83 6.99
N GLY A 109 20.88 7.28 7.14
CA GLY A 109 20.50 8.54 7.76
C GLY A 109 20.86 8.60 9.25
N LEU A 110 20.73 7.48 9.95
CA LEU A 110 21.05 7.35 11.37
C LEU A 110 22.56 7.21 11.65
N LYS A 111 23.40 7.00 10.63
CA LYS A 111 24.85 6.91 10.83
C LYS A 111 25.39 8.22 11.39
N GLY A 112 26.05 8.13 12.55
CA GLY A 112 26.68 9.27 13.21
C GLY A 112 25.72 10.18 13.99
N THR A 113 24.43 9.82 14.12
CA THR A 113 23.48 10.54 14.98
C THR A 113 23.53 10.09 16.45
N GLY A 114 24.22 8.98 16.74
CA GLY A 114 24.20 8.34 18.06
C GLY A 114 23.08 7.31 18.25
N HIS A 115 22.16 7.21 17.28
CA HIS A 115 21.05 6.27 17.30
C HIS A 115 21.26 5.12 16.32
N SER A 116 20.97 3.89 16.75
CA SER A 116 20.92 2.73 15.84
C SER A 116 19.54 2.49 15.24
N LYS A 117 18.50 3.10 15.82
CA LYS A 117 17.09 3.00 15.46
C LYS A 117 16.36 4.27 15.89
N LEU A 118 15.20 4.51 15.29
CA LEU A 118 14.23 5.49 15.76
C LEU A 118 13.52 4.97 17.01
N ASP A 119 13.12 5.87 17.89
CA ASP A 119 12.22 5.56 18.99
C ASP A 119 10.77 5.48 18.50
N VAL A 120 10.37 6.38 17.60
CA VAL A 120 9.06 6.36 16.94
C VAL A 120 9.23 6.64 15.44
N LEU A 121 8.55 5.85 14.61
CA LEU A 121 8.36 6.10 13.18
C LEU A 121 6.88 6.21 12.89
N ASP A 122 6.42 7.38 12.46
CA ASP A 122 5.05 7.58 12.01
C ASP A 122 5.01 7.72 10.48
N PHE A 123 4.06 7.02 9.88
CA PHE A 123 3.68 7.16 8.49
C PHE A 123 2.30 7.80 8.40
N ASP A 124 2.25 9.14 8.31
CA ASP A 124 1.09 9.93 7.83
C ASP A 124 0.96 9.75 6.30
N ARG A 125 0.68 8.50 5.92
CA ARG A 125 0.63 7.97 4.55
C ARG A 125 -0.31 6.77 4.45
N CYS A 126 -1.03 6.69 3.33
CA CYS A 126 -1.94 5.59 3.00
C CYS A 126 -1.29 4.20 3.07
N LEU A 127 -2.04 3.21 3.55
CA LEU A 127 -1.75 1.77 3.41
C LEU A 127 -0.46 1.27 4.07
N MET A 128 0.15 2.05 4.98
CA MET A 128 1.43 1.70 5.61
C MET A 128 1.29 0.70 6.77
N GLY A 129 0.07 0.47 7.25
CA GLY A 129 -0.30 -0.53 8.26
C GLY A 129 -0.34 -1.95 7.73
N ALA A 130 0.66 -2.36 6.94
CA ALA A 130 0.74 -3.68 6.31
C ALA A 130 1.89 -4.52 6.89
N ALA A 131 1.68 -5.83 7.03
CA ALA A 131 2.67 -6.77 7.57
C ALA A 131 3.99 -6.76 6.77
N GLY A 132 3.93 -6.58 5.45
CA GLY A 132 5.10 -6.42 4.60
C GLY A 132 5.88 -5.14 4.90
N VAL A 133 5.21 -4.02 5.16
CA VAL A 133 5.84 -2.76 5.58
C VAL A 133 6.52 -2.93 6.93
N GLN A 134 5.83 -3.50 7.93
CA GLN A 134 6.42 -3.74 9.25
C GLN A 134 7.69 -4.60 9.17
N SER A 135 7.76 -5.54 8.20
CA SER A 135 8.94 -6.37 7.95
C SER A 135 10.20 -5.60 7.55
N HIS A 136 10.04 -4.41 6.95
CA HIS A 136 11.17 -3.56 6.58
C HIS A 136 11.64 -2.68 7.73
N PHE A 137 10.76 -2.26 8.63
CA PHE A 137 11.06 -1.21 9.59
C PHE A 137 11.16 -1.68 11.04
N HIS A 138 10.80 -2.93 11.37
CA HIS A 138 10.84 -3.41 12.76
C HIS A 138 12.22 -3.34 13.43
N ASP A 139 13.31 -3.43 12.66
CA ASP A 139 14.68 -3.31 13.17
C ASP A 139 15.20 -1.86 13.14
N LEU A 140 14.44 -0.93 12.54
CA LEU A 140 14.81 0.48 12.40
C LEU A 140 14.01 1.42 13.30
N ALA A 141 12.92 0.96 13.92
CA ALA A 141 12.12 1.74 14.87
C ALA A 141 11.68 0.86 16.06
N GLU A 142 11.58 1.44 17.26
CA GLU A 142 10.97 0.74 18.40
C GLU A 142 9.45 0.68 18.28
N HIS A 143 8.84 1.83 17.95
CA HIS A 143 7.41 1.98 17.78
C HIS A 143 7.10 2.52 16.39
N ILE A 144 6.10 1.95 15.73
CA ILE A 144 5.63 2.40 14.40
C ILE A 144 4.17 2.82 14.52
N VAL A 145 3.79 3.92 13.86
CA VAL A 145 2.40 4.37 13.73
C VAL A 145 2.05 4.40 12.23
N SER A 146 0.95 3.76 11.84
CA SER A 146 0.48 3.76 10.45
C SER A 146 -0.96 3.25 10.29
N SER A 147 -1.62 3.60 9.18
CA SER A 147 -2.97 3.18 8.81
C SER A 147 -2.99 1.99 7.83
N GLU A 148 -3.92 1.05 8.02
CA GLU A 148 -4.22 -0.01 7.02
C GLU A 148 -4.91 0.56 5.77
N GLU A 149 -5.65 1.66 5.95
CA GLU A 149 -6.50 2.30 4.96
C GLU A 149 -5.85 3.59 4.40
N GLU A 150 -6.41 4.11 3.31
CA GLU A 150 -6.12 5.43 2.77
C GLU A 150 -6.33 6.55 3.80
N GLU A 151 -5.38 7.48 3.80
CA GLU A 151 -5.40 8.67 4.63
C GLU A 151 -5.72 9.89 3.73
N HIS A 152 -6.81 10.59 4.05
CA HIS A 152 -7.34 11.63 3.18
C HIS A 152 -6.99 13.02 3.71
N ASN A 153 -6.28 13.82 2.92
CA ASN A 153 -6.05 15.22 3.23
C ASN A 153 -7.13 16.11 2.56
N ASN A 154 -7.73 17.03 3.32
CA ASN A 154 -8.80 17.94 2.86
C ASN A 154 -8.33 19.38 2.56
N GLY A 155 -7.04 19.60 2.34
CA GLY A 155 -6.44 20.88 1.97
C GLY A 155 -5.23 21.27 2.82
N ALA A 156 -4.61 22.40 2.49
CA ALA A 156 -3.32 22.84 3.07
C ALA A 156 -3.31 23.01 4.61
N ASP A 157 -4.47 23.13 5.25
CA ASP A 157 -4.61 23.27 6.71
C ASP A 157 -4.95 21.94 7.43
N PHE A 158 -5.09 20.82 6.70
CA PHE A 158 -5.61 19.56 7.21
C PHE A 158 -4.70 18.38 6.83
N ASP A 159 -3.68 18.12 7.64
CA ASP A 159 -2.97 16.84 7.57
C ASP A 159 -3.89 15.69 8.01
N ALA A 160 -3.67 14.47 7.50
CA ALA A 160 -4.64 13.38 7.64
C ALA A 160 -4.70 12.85 9.08
N GLN A 161 -3.57 12.73 9.77
CA GLN A 161 -3.53 12.31 11.17
C GLN A 161 -3.75 13.44 12.21
N LYS A 162 -3.87 14.70 11.77
CA LYS A 162 -3.81 15.93 12.59
C LYS A 162 -2.59 15.96 13.52
N LEU A 163 -1.38 15.84 12.97
CA LEU A 163 -0.07 15.79 13.64
C LEU A 163 0.12 16.86 14.72
N SER A 164 -0.51 18.03 14.57
CA SER A 164 -0.51 19.06 15.61
C SER A 164 -1.00 18.58 17.00
N ALA A 165 -1.90 17.61 17.06
CA ALA A 165 -2.44 17.07 18.30
C ALA A 165 -1.41 16.20 19.08
N PRO A 166 -0.85 15.12 18.52
CA PRO A 166 0.17 14.33 19.21
C PRO A 166 1.45 15.14 19.47
N LEU A 167 1.85 16.03 18.56
CA LEU A 167 2.99 16.92 18.79
C LEU A 167 2.73 17.91 19.93
N SER A 168 1.54 18.49 20.02
CA SER A 168 1.17 19.33 21.17
C SER A 168 1.19 18.53 22.47
N ALA A 169 0.71 17.29 22.47
CA ALA A 169 0.76 16.41 23.65
C ALA A 169 2.21 16.17 24.11
N LEU A 170 3.13 15.90 23.18
CA LEU A 170 4.56 15.78 23.46
C LEU A 170 5.17 17.07 24.02
N LEU A 171 4.83 18.23 23.44
CA LEU A 171 5.38 19.51 23.90
C LEU A 171 4.92 19.88 25.32
N HIS A 172 3.69 19.51 25.71
CA HIS A 172 3.21 19.68 27.08
C HIS A 172 3.77 18.65 28.06
N LYS A 173 4.20 17.49 27.55
CA LYS A 173 4.70 16.37 28.34
C LYS A 173 5.96 15.77 27.71
N PRO A 174 7.09 16.49 27.72
CA PRO A 174 8.29 16.09 26.97
C PRO A 174 9.01 14.86 27.54
N GLU A 175 8.58 14.37 28.71
CA GLU A 175 9.04 13.12 29.31
C GLU A 175 8.26 11.87 28.84
N MET A 176 7.33 12.03 27.89
CA MET A 176 6.66 10.89 27.25
C MET A 176 7.69 9.84 26.79
N THR A 177 7.44 8.60 27.19
CA THR A 177 8.15 7.46 26.61
C THR A 177 7.81 7.33 25.11
N PRO A 178 8.65 6.67 24.30
CA PRO A 178 8.34 6.41 22.89
C PRO A 178 6.98 5.76 22.66
N SER A 179 6.63 4.73 23.45
CA SER A 179 5.31 4.10 23.43
C SER A 179 4.18 5.09 23.70
N GLN A 180 4.33 5.96 24.71
CA GLN A 180 3.31 6.97 25.03
C GLN A 180 3.15 8.01 23.92
N LEU A 181 4.24 8.37 23.23
CA LEU A 181 4.15 9.23 22.06
C LEU A 181 3.36 8.52 20.95
N ALA A 182 3.67 7.26 20.64
CA ALA A 182 2.94 6.48 19.63
C ALA A 182 1.44 6.31 19.99
N ASP A 183 1.14 5.96 21.25
CA ASP A 183 -0.24 5.89 21.76
C ASP A 183 -0.98 7.23 21.59
N SER A 184 -0.29 8.37 21.72
CA SER A 184 -0.92 9.69 21.60
C SER A 184 -1.47 9.98 20.20
N PHE A 185 -0.93 9.36 19.15
CA PHE A 185 -1.52 9.43 17.80
C PHE A 185 -2.87 8.71 17.77
N ILE A 186 -2.93 7.53 18.38
CA ILE A 186 -4.14 6.70 18.43
C ILE A 186 -5.21 7.36 19.29
N ASP A 187 -4.83 7.90 20.45
CA ASP A 187 -5.71 8.65 21.34
C ASP A 187 -6.24 9.93 20.66
N SER A 188 -5.38 10.63 19.91
CA SER A 188 -5.78 11.80 19.12
C SER A 188 -6.85 11.40 18.11
N ALA A 189 -6.64 10.32 17.36
CA ALA A 189 -7.61 9.83 16.40
C ALA A 189 -8.93 9.38 17.06
N ALA A 190 -8.87 8.65 18.17
CA ALA A 190 -10.03 8.22 18.94
C ALA A 190 -10.83 9.40 19.50
N SER A 191 -10.18 10.53 19.77
CA SER A 191 -10.84 11.77 20.20
C SER A 191 -11.45 12.60 19.06
N GLY A 192 -11.27 12.18 17.81
CA GLY A 192 -11.68 12.92 16.60
C GLY A 192 -10.66 13.96 16.12
N ALA A 193 -9.45 13.96 16.68
CA ALA A 193 -8.33 14.76 16.21
C ALA A 193 -7.50 13.96 15.19
N ASN A 194 -8.12 13.61 14.06
CA ASN A 194 -7.56 12.79 12.97
C ASN A 194 -7.91 13.36 11.59
N GLY A 195 -7.75 14.66 11.36
CA GLY A 195 -7.94 15.28 10.05
C GLY A 195 -9.39 15.34 9.53
N LYS A 196 -10.33 14.63 10.18
CA LYS A 196 -11.77 14.71 9.91
C LYS A 196 -12.26 16.12 10.20
N ALA A 197 -12.65 16.84 9.16
CA ALA A 197 -13.43 18.06 9.33
C ALA A 197 -14.74 17.71 10.05
N GLU A 198 -15.21 18.58 10.94
CA GLU A 198 -16.60 18.49 11.43
C GLU A 198 -17.52 18.43 10.21
N ILE A 199 -18.19 17.29 10.02
CA ILE A 199 -19.14 17.06 8.92
C ILE A 199 -20.11 18.26 8.89
N GLY A 200 -20.05 19.06 7.82
CA GLY A 200 -20.91 20.23 7.63
C GLY A 200 -20.22 21.58 7.34
N LYS A 201 -18.88 21.65 7.29
CA LYS A 201 -18.15 22.91 6.98
C LYS A 201 -17.42 22.96 5.63
N THR A 202 -17.37 21.87 4.86
CA THR A 202 -16.65 21.83 3.59
C THR A 202 -17.61 21.55 2.43
N ASN A 203 -17.84 22.54 1.56
CA ASN A 203 -18.57 22.42 0.29
C ASN A 203 -17.72 21.74 -0.82
N GLY A 204 -16.83 20.81 -0.46
CA GLY A 204 -15.96 20.09 -1.38
C GLY A 204 -16.46 18.67 -1.68
N PRO A 205 -16.05 18.05 -2.80
CA PRO A 205 -16.55 16.74 -3.22
C PRO A 205 -16.11 15.56 -2.34
N ASN A 206 -15.23 15.76 -1.35
CA ASN A 206 -14.78 14.71 -0.43
C ASN A 206 -15.09 15.09 1.04
N PRO A 207 -16.23 14.66 1.60
CA PRO A 207 -16.58 14.90 3.00
C PRO A 207 -15.76 14.04 3.99
N HIS A 208 -14.85 13.20 3.51
CA HIS A 208 -14.09 12.19 4.26
C HIS A 208 -12.60 12.56 4.37
N GLY A 209 -12.27 13.70 4.98
CA GLY A 209 -10.87 13.96 5.36
C GLY A 209 -10.48 13.10 6.55
N GLY A 210 -9.19 12.89 6.79
CA GLY A 210 -8.67 12.23 7.97
C GLY A 210 -8.26 10.77 7.81
N VAL A 211 -8.16 10.08 8.95
CA VAL A 211 -7.89 8.63 9.00
C VAL A 211 -9.08 7.82 9.51
N ASP A 212 -9.33 6.69 8.85
CA ASP A 212 -10.36 5.71 9.23
C ASP A 212 -9.79 4.61 10.12
N THR A 213 -8.51 4.29 9.94
CA THR A 213 -7.75 3.36 10.78
C THR A 213 -6.44 4.00 11.22
N LEU A 214 -5.95 3.65 12.41
CA LEU A 214 -4.60 3.98 12.84
C LEU A 214 -4.14 2.99 13.89
N ALA A 215 -2.93 2.45 13.74
CA ALA A 215 -2.37 1.46 14.63
C ALA A 215 -1.00 1.89 15.13
N HIS A 216 -0.74 1.64 16.41
CA HIS A 216 0.59 1.68 16.99
C HIS A 216 1.11 0.24 17.07
N PHE A 217 2.31 0.00 16.54
CA PHE A 217 3.03 -1.27 16.58
C PHE A 217 4.26 -1.21 17.49
N ASP A 218 4.39 -2.15 18.42
CA ASP A 218 5.62 -2.46 19.16
C ASP A 218 6.48 -3.42 18.32
N SER A 219 7.51 -2.87 17.68
CA SER A 219 8.39 -3.61 16.78
C SER A 219 9.20 -4.70 17.47
N THR A 220 9.34 -4.65 18.80
CA THR A 220 10.01 -5.72 19.56
C THR A 220 9.22 -7.03 19.55
N LYS A 221 7.92 -6.98 19.21
CA LYS A 221 7.04 -8.15 19.08
C LYS A 221 7.01 -8.73 17.68
N TYR A 222 7.53 -8.01 16.69
CA TYR A 222 7.51 -8.43 15.29
C TYR A 222 8.11 -9.83 15.04
N PRO A 223 9.24 -10.23 15.65
CA PRO A 223 9.79 -11.58 15.44
C PRO A 223 8.83 -12.71 15.85
N GLN A 224 8.08 -12.52 16.94
CA GLN A 224 7.09 -13.50 17.38
C GLN A 224 5.86 -13.49 16.46
N PHE A 225 5.42 -12.32 16.01
CA PHE A 225 4.38 -12.19 15.00
C PHE A 225 4.75 -12.93 13.71
N ALA A 226 5.93 -12.66 13.14
CA ALA A 226 6.41 -13.28 11.92
C ALA A 226 6.50 -14.82 12.03
N GLN A 227 6.96 -15.34 13.17
CA GLN A 227 6.98 -16.79 13.42
C GLN A 227 5.58 -17.41 13.44
N ASN A 228 4.57 -16.73 13.99
CA ASN A 228 3.21 -17.24 14.01
C ASN A 228 2.52 -17.10 12.65
N LEU A 229 2.85 -16.05 11.89
CA LEU A 229 2.42 -15.92 10.49
C LEU A 229 3.00 -17.07 9.66
N ASP A 230 4.27 -17.42 9.88
CA ASP A 230 4.92 -18.55 9.24
C ASP A 230 4.22 -19.88 9.56
N ARG A 231 3.89 -20.11 10.84
CA ARG A 231 3.16 -21.32 11.27
C ARG A 231 1.81 -21.43 10.58
N LEU A 232 1.07 -20.33 10.49
CA LEU A 232 -0.21 -20.29 9.77
C LEU A 232 -0.01 -20.58 8.28
N GLY A 233 0.95 -19.90 7.63
CA GLY A 233 1.31 -20.15 6.23
C GLY A 233 1.64 -21.62 5.96
N SER A 234 2.43 -22.23 6.85
CA SER A 234 2.77 -23.66 6.81
C SER A 234 1.53 -24.55 6.90
N ALA A 235 0.58 -24.23 7.78
CA ALA A 235 -0.67 -24.97 7.93
C ALA A 235 -1.56 -24.85 6.67
N LEU A 236 -1.74 -23.62 6.18
CA LEU A 236 -2.54 -23.33 4.99
C LEU A 236 -1.94 -23.95 3.72
N ALA A 237 -0.62 -23.90 3.55
CA ALA A 237 0.07 -24.52 2.43
C ALA A 237 -0.08 -26.06 2.41
N ARG A 238 -0.20 -26.70 3.58
CA ARG A 238 -0.51 -28.13 3.68
C ARG A 238 -1.98 -28.39 3.31
N ALA A 239 -2.90 -27.60 3.84
CA ALA A 239 -4.33 -27.71 3.57
C ALA A 239 -4.66 -27.50 2.08
N ALA A 240 -4.03 -26.52 1.44
CA ALA A 240 -4.23 -26.18 0.03
C ALA A 240 -3.82 -27.30 -0.96
N LYS A 241 -3.13 -28.35 -0.52
CA LYS A 241 -2.90 -29.56 -1.33
C LYS A 241 -4.20 -30.33 -1.60
N ASN A 242 -5.21 -30.16 -0.76
CA ASN A 242 -6.55 -30.69 -0.97
C ASN A 242 -7.39 -29.66 -1.77
N PRO A 243 -7.99 -30.03 -2.93
CA PRO A 243 -8.73 -29.08 -3.76
C PRO A 243 -9.91 -28.39 -3.05
N GLN A 244 -10.66 -29.10 -2.22
CA GLN A 244 -11.80 -28.53 -1.49
C GLN A 244 -11.35 -27.51 -0.44
N SER A 245 -10.26 -27.83 0.28
CA SER A 245 -9.67 -26.90 1.24
C SER A 245 -9.08 -25.67 0.55
N ARG A 246 -8.43 -25.86 -0.61
CA ARG A 246 -7.92 -24.76 -1.44
C ARG A 246 -9.04 -23.82 -1.89
N GLU A 247 -10.14 -24.37 -2.40
CA GLU A 247 -11.32 -23.59 -2.81
C GLU A 247 -11.92 -22.84 -1.62
N GLN A 248 -12.06 -23.49 -0.46
CA GLN A 248 -12.58 -22.83 0.74
C GLN A 248 -11.66 -21.71 1.23
N ILE A 249 -10.33 -21.89 1.21
CA ILE A 249 -9.37 -20.84 1.55
C ILE A 249 -9.50 -19.67 0.57
N ALA A 250 -9.63 -19.92 -0.73
CA ALA A 250 -9.82 -18.88 -1.73
C ALA A 250 -11.12 -18.08 -1.50
N ARG A 251 -12.22 -18.75 -1.12
CA ARG A 251 -13.48 -18.09 -0.74
C ARG A 251 -13.29 -17.21 0.49
N ILE A 252 -12.61 -17.71 1.52
CA ILE A 252 -12.31 -16.94 2.73
C ILE A 252 -11.49 -15.69 2.39
N ILE A 253 -10.47 -15.81 1.53
CA ILE A 253 -9.69 -14.65 1.04
C ILE A 253 -10.62 -13.64 0.36
N ALA A 254 -11.48 -14.08 -0.56
CA ALA A 254 -12.39 -13.21 -1.29
C ALA A 254 -13.45 -12.53 -0.38
N GLU A 255 -13.84 -13.18 0.71
CA GLU A 255 -14.76 -12.65 1.71
C GLU A 255 -14.08 -11.78 2.79
N THR A 256 -12.74 -11.75 2.82
CA THR A 256 -11.99 -10.92 3.76
C THR A 256 -11.96 -9.48 3.27
N GLU A 257 -12.22 -8.54 4.16
CA GLU A 257 -12.22 -7.11 3.90
C GLU A 257 -10.84 -6.68 3.40
N GLY A 258 -10.82 -5.93 2.28
CA GLY A 258 -9.61 -5.52 1.59
C GLY A 258 -9.43 -4.01 1.62
N PHE A 259 -8.18 -3.59 1.44
CA PHE A 259 -7.76 -2.19 1.43
C PHE A 259 -7.16 -1.82 0.06
N PRO A 260 -7.37 -0.59 -0.43
CA PRO A 260 -8.31 0.41 0.11
C PRO A 260 -9.79 0.02 -0.10
N GLU A 261 -10.68 0.44 0.80
CA GLU A 261 -12.10 0.14 0.69
C GLU A 261 -12.72 0.70 -0.61
N GLY A 262 -13.60 -0.07 -1.25
CA GLY A 262 -14.42 0.42 -2.37
C GLY A 262 -13.71 0.43 -3.72
N GLN A 263 -12.38 0.32 -3.75
CA GLN A 263 -11.63 0.13 -4.98
C GLN A 263 -11.59 -1.37 -5.34
N LYS A 264 -12.59 -1.82 -6.11
CA LYS A 264 -12.55 -3.14 -6.78
C LYS A 264 -11.52 -3.21 -7.92
N MET A 265 -10.93 -2.06 -8.27
CA MET A 265 -9.98 -1.94 -9.36
C MET A 265 -8.55 -2.03 -8.81
N LYS A 266 -7.86 -3.07 -9.28
CA LYS A 266 -6.40 -3.28 -9.29
C LYS A 266 -5.80 -3.85 -7.99
N GLY A 267 -5.61 -5.16 -7.97
CA GLY A 267 -4.29 -5.76 -7.69
C GLY A 267 -3.66 -5.73 -6.29
N ASP A 268 -4.19 -5.01 -5.30
CA ASP A 268 -3.33 -4.70 -4.14
C ASP A 268 -3.26 -5.83 -3.11
N GLY A 269 -4.24 -6.74 -3.10
CA GLY A 269 -4.22 -7.97 -2.29
C GLY A 269 -4.19 -7.77 -0.78
N GLU A 270 -3.99 -6.56 -0.26
CA GLU A 270 -3.95 -6.26 1.17
C GLU A 270 -5.33 -6.39 1.81
N ARG A 271 -5.39 -7.15 2.90
CA ARG A 271 -6.64 -7.47 3.60
C ARG A 271 -6.44 -7.50 5.11
N ASP A 272 -7.49 -7.22 5.87
CA ASP A 272 -7.41 -7.23 7.34
C ASP A 272 -7.01 -8.63 7.84
N LEU A 273 -5.86 -8.70 8.50
CA LEU A 273 -5.29 -9.97 8.96
C LEU A 273 -6.18 -10.62 10.02
N LYS A 274 -6.77 -9.80 10.90
CA LYS A 274 -7.60 -10.29 12.00
C LYS A 274 -8.84 -10.99 11.46
N SER A 275 -9.56 -10.33 10.58
CA SER A 275 -10.75 -10.86 9.92
C SER A 275 -10.44 -12.15 9.15
N PHE A 276 -9.32 -12.20 8.42
CA PHE A 276 -8.90 -13.42 7.73
C PHE A 276 -8.71 -14.59 8.71
N ALA A 277 -7.96 -14.36 9.79
CA ALA A 277 -7.69 -15.39 10.80
C ALA A 277 -8.96 -15.83 11.54
N GLU A 278 -9.87 -14.91 11.89
CA GLU A 278 -11.17 -15.22 12.49
C GLU A 278 -12.04 -16.07 11.55
N LYS A 279 -12.10 -15.72 10.25
CA LYS A 279 -12.84 -16.50 9.24
C LYS A 279 -12.26 -17.90 9.04
N LEU A 280 -10.94 -18.06 9.12
CA LEU A 280 -10.29 -19.38 9.10
C LEU A 280 -10.69 -20.23 10.32
N ILE A 281 -10.68 -19.65 11.52
CA ILE A 281 -11.10 -20.32 12.76
C ILE A 281 -12.57 -20.75 12.65
N ASP A 282 -13.45 -19.86 12.18
CA ASP A 282 -14.87 -20.15 12.02
C ASP A 282 -15.14 -21.24 10.97
N ALA A 283 -14.39 -21.25 9.86
CA ALA A 283 -14.50 -22.28 8.84
C ALA A 283 -14.02 -23.65 9.34
N ALA A 284 -12.92 -23.68 10.09
CA ALA A 284 -12.41 -24.89 10.74
C ALA A 284 -13.42 -25.45 11.76
N ASN A 285 -13.96 -24.59 12.62
CA ASN A 285 -14.94 -24.98 13.65
C ASN A 285 -16.26 -25.50 13.07
N ARG A 286 -16.69 -24.94 11.92
CA ARG A 286 -17.88 -25.41 11.19
C ARG A 286 -17.62 -26.65 10.33
N GLY A 287 -16.35 -27.06 10.20
CA GLY A 287 -15.94 -28.16 9.33
C GLY A 287 -16.06 -27.88 7.84
N THR A 288 -16.24 -26.62 7.43
CA THR A 288 -16.22 -26.23 6.01
C THR A 288 -14.79 -26.16 5.47
N LEU A 289 -13.81 -25.90 6.35
CA LEU A 289 -12.39 -26.08 6.09
C LEU A 289 -11.90 -27.35 6.81
N ALA A 290 -11.23 -28.25 6.10
CA ALA A 290 -10.75 -29.50 6.68
C ALA A 290 -9.58 -29.24 7.64
N ASP A 291 -9.84 -29.35 8.94
CA ASP A 291 -8.85 -29.08 10.01
C ASP A 291 -9.04 -30.03 11.20
N LYS A 292 -8.99 -31.35 10.94
CA LYS A 292 -9.36 -32.39 11.93
C LYS A 292 -8.51 -32.36 13.20
N ASP A 293 -7.26 -31.91 13.12
CA ASP A 293 -6.32 -31.81 14.23
C ASP A 293 -6.22 -30.38 14.81
N GLN A 294 -7.10 -29.48 14.37
CA GLN A 294 -7.13 -28.07 14.76
C GLN A 294 -5.83 -27.30 14.48
N THR A 295 -5.00 -27.78 13.54
CA THR A 295 -3.73 -27.13 13.21
C THR A 295 -3.95 -25.71 12.67
N ILE A 296 -4.92 -25.51 11.77
CA ILE A 296 -5.21 -24.20 11.18
C ILE A 296 -5.81 -23.28 12.25
N ALA A 297 -6.81 -23.75 12.98
CA ALA A 297 -7.48 -22.96 14.01
C ALA A 297 -6.50 -22.51 15.11
N HIS A 298 -5.62 -23.39 15.60
CA HIS A 298 -4.61 -23.03 16.60
C HIS A 298 -3.57 -22.07 16.03
N ALA A 299 -3.08 -22.28 14.80
CA ALA A 299 -2.12 -21.37 14.18
C ALA A 299 -2.70 -19.98 13.95
N ALA A 300 -3.95 -19.88 13.47
CA ALA A 300 -4.66 -18.62 13.31
C ALA A 300 -4.87 -17.92 14.66
N LYS A 301 -5.25 -18.66 15.71
CA LYS A 301 -5.38 -18.10 17.05
C LYS A 301 -4.05 -17.56 17.59
N HIS A 302 -2.95 -18.30 17.45
CA HIS A 302 -1.64 -17.83 17.89
C HIS A 302 -1.16 -16.61 17.11
N LEU A 303 -1.53 -16.50 15.83
CA LEU A 303 -1.27 -15.30 15.04
C LEU A 303 -2.08 -14.10 15.57
N LEU A 304 -3.36 -14.28 15.88
CA LEU A 304 -4.19 -13.22 16.48
C LEU A 304 -3.62 -12.75 17.84
N ASP A 305 -3.22 -13.69 18.70
CA ASP A 305 -2.62 -13.36 19.99
C ASP A 305 -1.29 -12.58 19.81
N ALA A 306 -0.50 -12.93 18.78
CA ALA A 306 0.75 -12.24 18.46
C ALA A 306 0.55 -10.86 17.81
N GLN A 307 -0.44 -10.73 16.92
CA GLN A 307 -0.85 -9.43 16.36
C GLN A 307 -1.32 -8.50 17.48
N GLN A 308 -2.19 -8.97 18.38
CA GLN A 308 -2.66 -8.18 19.52
C GLN A 308 -1.50 -7.73 20.42
N ALA A 309 -0.50 -8.59 20.65
CA ALA A 309 0.68 -8.22 21.42
C ALA A 309 1.55 -7.17 20.69
N MET A 310 1.62 -7.23 19.37
CA MET A 310 2.35 -6.29 18.53
C MET A 310 1.61 -4.96 18.36
N THR A 311 0.28 -4.93 18.44
CA THR A 311 -0.55 -3.74 18.26
C THR A 311 -1.15 -3.27 19.59
N PRO A 312 -0.37 -2.63 20.48
CA PRO A 312 -0.82 -2.22 21.82
C PRO A 312 -2.06 -1.29 21.81
N SER A 313 -2.20 -0.46 20.77
CA SER A 313 -3.36 0.42 20.61
C SER A 313 -3.76 0.55 19.15
N TYR A 314 -5.07 0.60 18.91
CA TYR A 314 -5.68 0.70 17.59
C TYR A 314 -6.90 1.62 17.63
N TYR A 315 -7.01 2.46 16.60
CA TYR A 315 -8.20 3.23 16.28
C TYR A 315 -8.79 2.69 14.98
N GLY A 316 -10.08 2.36 15.00
CA GLY A 316 -10.87 2.07 13.82
C GLY A 316 -12.20 2.83 13.89
N GLU A 317 -12.53 3.56 12.84
CA GLU A 317 -13.78 4.32 12.78
C GLU A 317 -15.00 3.38 12.82
N LYS A 318 -16.02 3.80 13.57
CA LYS A 318 -17.34 3.19 13.52
C LYS A 318 -18.10 3.67 12.28
N SER A 319 -17.87 2.97 11.17
CA SER A 319 -18.53 3.22 9.87
C SER A 319 -19.36 2.00 9.42
N SER A 320 -19.94 2.07 8.22
CA SER A 320 -20.57 0.89 7.57
C SER A 320 -19.59 -0.26 7.33
N THR A 321 -18.32 0.08 7.13
CA THR A 321 -17.18 -0.83 6.91
C THR A 321 -16.79 -1.56 8.19
N ARG A 322 -17.11 -0.96 9.35
CA ARG A 322 -16.82 -1.47 10.70
C ARG A 322 -15.31 -1.67 10.94
N TYR A 323 -14.52 -0.65 10.62
CA TYR A 323 -13.09 -0.59 10.96
C TYR A 323 -12.85 -0.85 12.46
N ASP A 324 -13.80 -0.49 13.33
CA ASP A 324 -13.79 -0.80 14.77
C ASP A 324 -13.67 -2.30 15.12
N ARG A 325 -13.77 -3.20 14.13
CA ARG A 325 -13.61 -4.65 14.29
C ARG A 325 -12.28 -5.20 13.77
N PHE A 326 -11.52 -4.42 13.01
CA PHE A 326 -10.25 -4.86 12.43
C PHE A 326 -9.13 -4.92 13.48
N GLY A 327 -7.95 -5.33 13.03
CA GLY A 327 -6.80 -5.55 13.91
C GLY A 327 -5.68 -4.52 13.76
N GLY A 328 -5.84 -3.51 12.90
CA GLY A 328 -4.80 -2.51 12.67
C GLY A 328 -3.64 -3.02 11.82
N LEU A 329 -3.74 -4.19 11.18
CA LEU A 329 -2.68 -4.74 10.36
C LEU A 329 -3.24 -5.51 9.15
N SER A 330 -2.90 -5.04 7.95
CA SER A 330 -3.21 -5.73 6.72
C SER A 330 -2.14 -6.75 6.33
N VAL A 331 -2.54 -7.73 5.53
CA VAL A 331 -1.64 -8.71 4.92
C VAL A 331 -2.04 -9.01 3.48
N PHE A 332 -1.05 -9.22 2.61
CA PHE A 332 -1.28 -9.61 1.24
C PHE A 332 -1.91 -11.01 1.14
N LEU A 333 -3.11 -11.06 0.57
CA LEU A 333 -3.91 -12.23 0.25
C LEU A 333 -4.40 -12.15 -1.21
N PRO A 334 -3.87 -13.00 -2.10
CA PRO A 334 -4.11 -12.91 -3.54
C PRO A 334 -5.57 -13.30 -3.86
N GLN A 335 -6.25 -12.45 -4.64
CA GLN A 335 -7.53 -12.76 -5.28
C GLN A 335 -7.29 -13.10 -6.75
N GLY A 336 -7.17 -14.39 -7.06
CA GLY A 336 -6.74 -14.86 -8.39
C GLY A 336 -5.24 -15.05 -8.51
N THR A 337 -4.77 -15.33 -9.72
CA THR A 337 -3.35 -15.56 -10.02
C THR A 337 -2.53 -14.26 -9.98
N ILE A 338 -1.22 -14.35 -9.75
CA ILE A 338 -0.30 -13.20 -9.86
C ILE A 338 -0.39 -12.59 -11.26
N GLU A 339 -0.54 -13.44 -12.29
CA GLU A 339 -0.73 -13.04 -13.67
C GLU A 339 -2.03 -12.25 -13.88
N GLU A 340 -3.14 -12.66 -13.25
CA GLU A 340 -4.40 -11.91 -13.25
C GLU A 340 -4.34 -10.61 -12.41
N GLN A 341 -3.38 -10.47 -11.50
CA GLN A 341 -3.22 -9.26 -10.69
C GLN A 341 -2.22 -8.26 -11.30
N ALA A 342 -1.35 -8.71 -12.20
CA ALA A 342 -0.30 -7.91 -12.83
C ALA A 342 -0.79 -6.96 -13.95
N HIS A 343 -2.10 -6.77 -14.12
CA HIS A 343 -2.68 -6.34 -15.41
C HIS A 343 -2.13 -5.07 -16.05
N SER A 344 -1.58 -5.20 -17.26
CA SER A 344 -1.17 -4.14 -18.21
C SER A 344 -1.84 -4.34 -19.59
N LEU A 345 -1.66 -3.41 -20.54
CA LEU A 345 -2.03 -3.55 -21.96
C LEU A 345 -1.61 -4.90 -22.59
N THR A 346 -0.58 -5.56 -22.07
CA THR A 346 -0.09 -6.87 -22.51
C THR A 346 -1.13 -8.00 -22.30
N ASP A 347 -2.11 -7.83 -21.41
CA ASP A 347 -3.17 -8.82 -21.18
C ASP A 347 -4.30 -8.77 -22.21
N ILE A 348 -4.52 -7.63 -22.89
CA ILE A 348 -5.40 -7.58 -24.07
C ILE A 348 -4.81 -8.44 -25.19
N HIS A 349 -3.48 -8.44 -25.34
CA HIS A 349 -2.79 -9.27 -26.32
C HIS A 349 -2.86 -10.75 -25.95
N ARG A 350 -2.64 -11.15 -24.69
CA ARG A 350 -2.81 -12.55 -24.25
C ARG A 350 -4.25 -13.06 -24.31
N LEU A 351 -5.24 -12.22 -24.04
CA LEU A 351 -6.66 -12.54 -24.25
C LEU A 351 -6.98 -12.76 -25.73
N ALA A 352 -6.14 -12.26 -26.64
CA ALA A 352 -6.32 -12.31 -28.08
C ALA A 352 -5.47 -13.41 -28.77
N GLU A 353 -4.22 -13.61 -28.34
CA GLU A 353 -3.29 -14.64 -28.85
C GLU A 353 -3.73 -16.07 -28.51
N GLY A 354 -4.54 -16.25 -27.47
CA GLY A 354 -5.07 -17.55 -27.07
C GLY A 354 -6.35 -18.00 -27.79
N LEU A 355 -6.81 -17.31 -28.85
CA LEU A 355 -8.13 -17.53 -29.46
C LEU A 355 -8.10 -18.40 -30.72
N ASP A 356 -7.33 -19.48 -30.72
CA ASP A 356 -7.41 -20.52 -31.74
C ASP A 356 -8.45 -21.59 -31.36
N GLY A 357 -9.27 -21.98 -32.35
CA GLY A 357 -10.17 -23.14 -32.31
C GLY A 357 -11.10 -23.23 -31.09
N GLU A 358 -10.70 -24.03 -30.10
CA GLU A 358 -11.53 -24.42 -28.94
C GLU A 358 -11.81 -23.29 -27.95
N LYS A 359 -10.96 -22.26 -27.86
CA LYS A 359 -11.14 -21.15 -26.90
C LYS A 359 -12.09 -20.07 -27.41
N ALA A 360 -12.31 -19.97 -28.71
CA ALA A 360 -13.32 -19.07 -29.28
C ALA A 360 -14.75 -19.49 -28.90
N GLU A 361 -15.01 -20.79 -28.73
CA GLU A 361 -16.30 -21.30 -28.23
C GLU A 361 -16.55 -20.88 -26.77
N LEU A 362 -15.51 -20.83 -25.94
CA LEU A 362 -15.58 -20.33 -24.56
C LEU A 362 -15.88 -18.83 -24.50
N VAL A 363 -15.27 -18.03 -25.39
CA VAL A 363 -15.58 -16.60 -25.52
C VAL A 363 -17.00 -16.39 -26.06
N PHE A 364 -17.46 -17.23 -26.98
CA PHE A 364 -18.85 -17.21 -27.44
C PHE A 364 -19.83 -17.54 -26.31
N ALA A 365 -19.53 -18.56 -25.50
CA ALA A 365 -20.35 -18.98 -24.36
C ALA A 365 -20.33 -17.99 -23.17
N ASN A 366 -19.24 -17.24 -22.98
CA ASN A 366 -19.06 -16.28 -21.87
C ASN A 366 -18.84 -14.83 -22.33
N LYS A 367 -19.41 -14.48 -23.48
CA LYS A 367 -19.19 -13.22 -24.19
C LYS A 367 -19.40 -11.96 -23.35
N GLU A 368 -20.41 -11.96 -22.47
CA GLU A 368 -20.69 -10.82 -21.60
C GLU A 368 -19.61 -10.60 -20.53
N ALA A 369 -19.04 -11.68 -19.98
CA ALA A 369 -17.98 -11.59 -18.98
C ALA A 369 -16.67 -11.10 -19.61
N TRP A 370 -16.32 -11.67 -20.77
CA TRP A 370 -15.19 -11.22 -21.59
C TRP A 370 -15.34 -9.74 -21.99
N SER A 371 -16.54 -9.33 -22.41
CA SER A 371 -16.80 -7.93 -22.77
C SER A 371 -16.54 -6.97 -21.63
N ARG A 372 -17.10 -7.25 -20.44
CA ARG A 372 -16.94 -6.40 -19.26
C ARG A 372 -15.46 -6.24 -18.88
N GLN A 373 -14.68 -7.31 -19.05
CA GLN A 373 -13.25 -7.29 -18.77
C GLN A 373 -12.51 -6.36 -19.75
N VAL A 374 -12.76 -6.50 -21.06
CA VAL A 374 -12.12 -5.64 -22.08
C VAL A 374 -12.56 -4.17 -21.93
N ASP A 375 -13.84 -3.91 -21.66
CA ASP A 375 -14.34 -2.54 -21.44
C ASP A 375 -13.67 -1.86 -20.23
N SER A 376 -13.47 -2.62 -19.14
CA SER A 376 -12.79 -2.15 -17.94
C SER A 376 -11.34 -1.75 -18.22
N ILE A 377 -10.61 -2.58 -18.98
CA ILE A 377 -9.21 -2.31 -19.35
C ILE A 377 -9.16 -1.09 -20.27
N LEU A 378 -9.96 -1.05 -21.34
CA LEU A 378 -9.97 0.07 -22.28
C LEU A 378 -10.34 1.39 -21.59
N ALA A 379 -11.26 1.39 -20.63
CA ALA A 379 -11.60 2.57 -19.84
C ALA A 379 -10.41 3.07 -19.02
N SER A 380 -9.71 2.18 -18.32
CA SER A 380 -8.50 2.54 -17.55
C SER A 380 -7.39 3.10 -18.44
N GLU A 381 -7.21 2.57 -19.65
CA GLU A 381 -6.13 3.00 -20.55
C GLU A 381 -6.41 4.36 -21.17
N ARG A 382 -7.68 4.70 -21.42
CA ARG A 382 -8.08 6.03 -21.92
C ARG A 382 -7.70 7.16 -20.98
N GLU A 383 -7.79 6.94 -19.67
CA GLU A 383 -7.52 7.95 -18.66
C GLU A 383 -6.07 8.44 -18.68
N THR A 384 -5.14 7.57 -19.12
CA THR A 384 -3.71 7.84 -19.16
C THR A 384 -3.15 7.96 -20.58
N ALA A 385 -3.99 7.88 -21.61
CA ALA A 385 -3.56 7.81 -23.00
C ALA A 385 -3.15 9.18 -23.56
N THR A 386 -2.06 9.19 -24.33
CA THR A 386 -1.74 10.31 -25.22
C THR A 386 -2.79 10.42 -26.33
N PRO A 387 -2.93 11.59 -26.99
CA PRO A 387 -3.86 11.73 -28.13
C PRO A 387 -3.60 10.72 -29.28
N ALA A 388 -2.35 10.25 -29.43
CA ALA A 388 -2.01 9.21 -30.39
C ALA A 388 -2.46 7.81 -29.93
N ALA A 389 -2.23 7.46 -28.67
CA ALA A 389 -2.69 6.20 -28.08
C ALA A 389 -4.23 6.14 -28.00
N GLN A 390 -4.90 7.27 -27.75
CA GLN A 390 -6.35 7.37 -27.67
C GLN A 390 -7.03 6.95 -28.98
N LYS A 391 -6.44 7.30 -30.14
CA LYS A 391 -6.94 6.91 -31.46
C LYS A 391 -6.87 5.39 -31.70
N GLU A 392 -5.86 4.73 -31.15
CA GLU A 392 -5.71 3.29 -31.28
C GLU A 392 -6.56 2.53 -30.25
N ILE A 393 -6.72 3.08 -29.04
CA ILE A 393 -7.71 2.60 -28.05
C ILE A 393 -9.14 2.72 -28.62
N ASP A 394 -9.45 3.77 -29.39
CA ASP A 394 -10.72 3.90 -30.10
C ASP A 394 -10.92 2.81 -31.16
N ARG A 395 -9.86 2.42 -31.85
CA ARG A 395 -9.91 1.30 -32.82
C ARG A 395 -10.13 -0.04 -32.13
N LEU A 396 -9.46 -0.26 -30.99
CA LEU A 396 -9.67 -1.45 -30.15
C LEU A 396 -11.10 -1.52 -29.60
N GLN A 397 -11.63 -0.40 -29.09
CA GLN A 397 -13.02 -0.32 -28.64
C GLN A 397 -13.99 -0.60 -29.80
N ALA A 398 -13.73 -0.07 -30.99
CA ALA A 398 -14.55 -0.35 -32.16
C ALA A 398 -14.51 -1.82 -32.59
N ALA A 399 -13.36 -2.49 -32.44
CA ALA A 399 -13.22 -3.92 -32.71
C ALA A 399 -13.94 -4.78 -31.65
N HIS A 400 -13.82 -4.44 -30.37
CA HIS A 400 -14.55 -5.07 -29.27
C HIS A 400 -16.08 -4.96 -29.44
N LEU A 401 -16.56 -3.78 -29.83
CA LEU A 401 -17.99 -3.57 -30.11
C LEU A 401 -18.50 -4.46 -31.26
N ARG A 402 -17.65 -4.84 -32.22
CA ARG A 402 -18.00 -5.81 -33.26
C ARG A 402 -18.13 -7.22 -32.69
N VAL A 403 -17.26 -7.61 -31.76
CA VAL A 403 -17.38 -8.89 -31.03
C VAL A 403 -18.71 -8.93 -30.29
N ASN A 404 -19.08 -7.84 -29.60
CA ASN A 404 -20.35 -7.72 -28.88
C ASN A 404 -21.60 -7.79 -29.76
N LYS A 405 -21.52 -7.28 -30.98
CA LYS A 405 -22.66 -7.28 -31.92
C LYS A 405 -22.80 -8.57 -32.72
N ALA A 406 -21.76 -9.39 -32.79
CA ALA A 406 -21.81 -10.66 -33.51
C ALA A 406 -22.83 -11.63 -32.86
N THR A 407 -23.70 -12.22 -33.67
CA THR A 407 -24.81 -13.08 -33.20
C THR A 407 -24.59 -14.54 -33.54
N THR A 408 -23.65 -14.82 -34.44
CA THR A 408 -23.27 -16.17 -34.84
C THR A 408 -21.82 -16.46 -34.47
N HIS A 409 -21.48 -17.74 -34.38
CA HIS A 409 -20.12 -18.20 -34.07
C HIS A 409 -19.08 -17.65 -35.07
N ASP A 410 -19.38 -17.71 -36.37
CA ASP A 410 -18.49 -17.23 -37.43
C ASP A 410 -18.29 -15.70 -37.39
N GLU A 411 -19.32 -14.95 -37.03
CA GLU A 411 -19.21 -13.50 -36.81
C GLU A 411 -18.35 -13.17 -35.60
N VAL A 412 -18.45 -13.96 -34.52
CA VAL A 412 -17.62 -13.78 -33.32
C VAL A 412 -16.16 -14.10 -33.63
N LEU A 413 -15.88 -15.20 -34.33
CA LEU A 413 -14.52 -15.54 -34.77
C LEU A 413 -13.89 -14.45 -35.64
N LYS A 414 -14.64 -13.92 -36.60
CA LYS A 414 -14.16 -12.83 -37.47
C LYS A 414 -13.91 -11.56 -36.67
N ALA A 415 -14.82 -11.19 -35.77
CA ALA A 415 -14.65 -10.00 -34.96
C ALA A 415 -13.51 -10.13 -33.93
N LEU A 416 -13.30 -11.32 -33.36
CA LEU A 416 -12.19 -11.61 -32.45
C LEU A 416 -10.86 -11.56 -33.19
N LYS A 417 -10.80 -12.07 -34.43
CA LYS A 417 -9.62 -11.93 -35.27
C LYS A 417 -9.30 -10.46 -35.55
N ASP A 418 -10.30 -9.67 -35.92
CA ASP A 418 -10.12 -8.22 -36.14
C ASP A 418 -9.66 -7.51 -34.86
N PHE A 419 -10.21 -7.88 -33.69
CA PHE A 419 -9.79 -7.36 -32.39
C PHE A 419 -8.33 -7.73 -32.08
N THR A 420 -7.95 -8.99 -32.32
CA THR A 420 -6.60 -9.51 -32.12
C THR A 420 -5.58 -8.82 -33.03
N ASP A 421 -5.90 -8.66 -34.31
CA ASP A 421 -5.04 -7.96 -35.27
C ASP A 421 -4.90 -6.48 -34.91
N THR A 422 -5.95 -5.85 -34.37
CA THR A 422 -5.89 -4.46 -33.89
C THR A 422 -5.04 -4.34 -32.63
N ALA A 423 -5.16 -5.27 -31.69
CA ALA A 423 -4.33 -5.32 -30.48
C ALA A 423 -2.86 -5.54 -30.82
N ARG A 424 -2.58 -6.45 -31.75
CA ARG A 424 -1.22 -6.69 -32.25
C ARG A 424 -0.65 -5.48 -33.00
N GLN A 425 -1.46 -4.78 -33.80
CA GLN A 425 -1.02 -3.54 -34.47
C GLN A 425 -0.78 -2.39 -33.48
N LEU A 426 -1.50 -2.33 -32.36
CA LEU A 426 -1.20 -1.40 -31.26
C LEU A 426 0.21 -1.66 -30.72
N GLU A 427 0.55 -2.93 -30.47
CA GLU A 427 1.86 -3.33 -29.98
C GLU A 427 2.98 -3.16 -31.01
N GLU A 428 2.71 -3.48 -32.29
CA GLU A 428 3.69 -3.41 -33.37
C GLU A 428 3.87 -1.99 -33.94
N GLY A 429 2.92 -1.06 -33.69
CA GLY A 429 2.65 0.03 -34.63
C GLY A 429 2.90 1.47 -34.21
N ASN A 430 2.84 1.91 -32.94
CA ASN A 430 3.00 3.36 -32.61
C ASN A 430 3.09 3.74 -31.11
N LEU A 431 3.46 2.83 -30.22
CA LEU A 431 4.10 3.22 -28.95
C LEU A 431 5.60 3.10 -29.20
N ASP A 432 6.34 4.17 -28.93
CA ASP A 432 7.72 4.33 -29.38
C ASP A 432 8.55 3.10 -28.97
N ARG A 433 9.53 2.69 -29.79
CA ARG A 433 10.40 1.53 -29.44
C ARG A 433 11.20 1.75 -28.14
N GLU A 434 11.24 3.00 -27.65
CA GLU A 434 11.74 3.35 -26.31
C GLU A 434 10.69 3.12 -25.19
N GLU A 435 9.39 3.26 -25.46
CA GLU A 435 8.31 3.00 -24.49
C GLU A 435 8.04 1.50 -24.33
N THR A 436 8.09 0.69 -25.39
CA THR A 436 7.96 -0.77 -25.25
C THR A 436 9.15 -1.39 -24.51
N ALA A 437 10.34 -0.78 -24.64
CA ALA A 437 11.52 -1.10 -23.84
C ALA A 437 11.41 -0.62 -22.38
N ALA A 438 10.52 0.34 -22.07
CA ALA A 438 10.18 0.79 -20.72
C ALA A 438 9.03 -0.02 -20.09
N MET A 439 8.09 -0.53 -20.89
CA MET A 439 6.95 -1.33 -20.41
C MET A 439 7.35 -2.74 -19.94
N SER A 440 8.33 -3.40 -20.57
CA SER A 440 8.85 -4.70 -20.11
C SER A 440 9.50 -4.62 -18.72
N PRO A 441 10.36 -3.62 -18.42
CA PRO A 441 10.79 -3.30 -17.07
C PRO A 441 9.66 -2.94 -16.13
N GLN A 442 8.64 -2.17 -16.55
CA GLN A 442 7.53 -1.80 -15.66
C GLN A 442 6.63 -2.98 -15.30
N VAL A 443 6.38 -3.90 -16.24
CA VAL A 443 5.66 -5.17 -15.99
C VAL A 443 6.51 -6.11 -15.14
N ALA A 444 7.82 -6.22 -15.42
CA ALA A 444 8.75 -6.98 -14.57
C ALA A 444 8.86 -6.35 -13.17
N MET A 445 8.88 -5.03 -13.05
CA MET A 445 8.88 -4.29 -11.79
C MET A 445 7.54 -4.41 -11.08
N ARG A 446 6.41 -4.47 -11.79
CA ARG A 446 5.09 -4.70 -11.17
C ARG A 446 4.94 -6.12 -10.69
N ARG A 447 5.41 -7.10 -11.48
CA ARG A 447 5.50 -8.50 -11.05
C ARG A 447 6.46 -8.64 -9.87
N GLN A 448 7.61 -7.96 -9.90
CA GLN A 448 8.56 -7.95 -8.80
C GLN A 448 7.96 -7.26 -7.57
N ARG A 449 7.25 -6.14 -7.74
CA ARG A 449 6.49 -5.47 -6.68
C ARG A 449 5.43 -6.36 -6.07
N LEU A 450 4.64 -7.08 -6.88
CA LEU A 450 3.70 -8.10 -6.40
C LEU A 450 4.43 -9.27 -5.73
N LEU A 451 5.62 -9.65 -6.17
CA LEU A 451 6.43 -10.68 -5.49
C LEU A 451 7.04 -10.14 -4.18
N ASP A 452 7.32 -8.85 -4.09
CA ASP A 452 7.82 -8.19 -2.89
C ASP A 452 6.67 -7.93 -1.90
N SER A 453 5.45 -7.66 -2.36
CA SER A 453 4.24 -7.59 -1.53
C SER A 453 3.93 -8.94 -0.86
N THR A 454 4.26 -10.04 -1.55
CA THR A 454 4.16 -11.39 -0.95
C THR A 454 5.24 -11.67 0.08
N GLN A 455 6.29 -10.84 0.20
CA GLN A 455 7.43 -11.10 1.07
C GLN A 455 7.23 -10.47 2.44
N VAL A 456 7.07 -11.33 3.44
CA VAL A 456 7.23 -10.96 4.83
C VAL A 456 8.52 -11.58 5.37
N SER A 457 9.44 -10.73 5.84
CA SER A 457 10.73 -11.18 6.40
C SER A 457 10.51 -12.13 7.58
N GLY A 458 11.22 -13.26 7.58
CA GLY A 458 11.10 -14.28 8.63
C GLY A 458 9.89 -15.22 8.52
N ALA A 459 8.95 -14.99 7.57
CA ALA A 459 7.76 -15.84 7.36
C ALA A 459 7.81 -16.59 6.01
N GLN A 460 8.81 -17.44 5.81
CA GLN A 460 9.04 -18.17 4.55
C GLN A 460 7.84 -19.04 4.11
N SER A 461 7.26 -19.82 5.02
CA SER A 461 6.10 -20.67 4.79
C SER A 461 4.85 -19.85 4.44
N TRP A 462 4.73 -18.63 4.97
CA TRP A 462 3.66 -17.69 4.58
C TRP A 462 3.82 -17.28 3.12
N ASN A 463 5.02 -16.83 2.75
CA ASN A 463 5.31 -16.41 1.38
C ASN A 463 5.10 -17.59 0.39
N ASP A 464 5.45 -18.81 0.79
CA ASP A 464 5.18 -20.03 0.01
C ASP A 464 3.70 -20.35 -0.13
N PHE A 465 2.90 -20.13 0.93
CA PHE A 465 1.45 -20.28 0.88
C PHE A 465 0.84 -19.29 -0.12
N VAL A 466 1.19 -18.01 0.00
CA VAL A 466 0.72 -16.95 -0.89
C VAL A 466 1.03 -17.28 -2.34
N ARG A 467 2.29 -17.64 -2.65
CA ARG A 467 2.71 -18.02 -4.01
C ARG A 467 1.91 -19.19 -4.59
N LYS A 468 1.55 -20.17 -3.76
CA LYS A 468 0.71 -21.32 -4.19
C LYS A 468 -0.74 -20.94 -4.44
N MET A 469 -1.27 -20.00 -3.66
CA MET A 469 -2.63 -19.51 -3.89
C MET A 469 -2.71 -18.66 -5.15
N ALA A 470 -1.63 -17.95 -5.46
CA ALA A 470 -1.52 -17.06 -6.60
C ALA A 470 -0.99 -17.74 -7.89
N SER A 471 -0.71 -19.05 -7.86
CA SER A 471 -0.36 -19.90 -9.02
C SER A 471 -1.50 -20.82 -9.40
#